data_AF-A0A9P5H8K3-F1
#
_entry.id   AF-A0A9P5H8K3-F1
#
_cell.length_a   1.000
_cell.length_b   1.000
_cell.length_c   1.000
_cell.angle_alpha   90.00
_cell.angle_beta   90.00
_cell.angle_gamma   90.00
#
_symmetry.space_group_name_H-M   'P 1'
#
loop_
_entity.id
_entity.type
_entity.pdbx_description
1 polymer ?
#
loop_
_entity_poly.entity_id
_entity_poly.type
_entity_poly.pdbx_seq_one_letter_code
_entity_poly.pdbx_strand_id
1 'polypeptide(L)'
;MGDPLASAQAVAVEQRVAVNRPSRPCDSCRKRKSRCEMPDEASACVLCQFHHQDEEQEEMSMPWTASRQGSKSSATSAIRTVARIDCYENFKGPTLLRKTLGLQTHRHATFLGPSSDFEQSLLHSVSLDSHDEIAIGPVALRKVGSADNFLQTLDESTLSHPQEISQLDAVETVVAPHGPELIRLYFRIVHPSFPILHKMVWLEKYDRTHREFSPPCLAFVYILAMNWWNYSAELASLPKPNTTKLEEIALRALAETVHRPKLSTIQAGLLLLQQPKGDSWALTTQLVGIGQEIGLHLDCSDWSIPTWEKGLRKRLAWALFMQDKWGALVHGRPSHINYSDWLVQPLTADDFPEKAVDENDEDGSAEVEKGRLLFCEMVKLTEILSEILSTFYTLRAQREPVGGLREQLAIAKPLQIR
;
A
#
# COMPACT_ATOMS: atom_id res chain seq x y z
N MET A 1 -84.29 -25.88 35.51
CA MET A 1 -85.57 -25.22 35.24
C MET A 1 -85.53 -23.87 35.93
N GLY A 2 -85.68 -22.77 35.18
CA GLY A 2 -85.69 -21.41 35.74
C GLY A 2 -84.86 -20.44 34.90
N ASP A 3 -85.58 -19.72 34.04
CA ASP A 3 -85.19 -18.74 33.02
C ASP A 3 -84.42 -17.47 33.52
N PRO A 4 -83.95 -16.61 32.57
CA PRO A 4 -82.81 -15.68 32.70
C PRO A 4 -83.23 -14.19 32.71
N LEU A 5 -82.25 -13.26 32.86
CA LEU A 5 -82.19 -11.84 32.39
C LEU A 5 -81.11 -11.10 33.22
N ALA A 6 -79.93 -10.75 32.69
CA ALA A 6 -79.57 -9.60 31.84
C ALA A 6 -79.31 -8.27 32.59
N SER A 7 -78.04 -7.81 32.58
CA SER A 7 -77.57 -6.40 32.42
C SER A 7 -76.06 -6.36 32.72
N ALA A 8 -75.18 -6.24 31.73
CA ALA A 8 -74.73 -5.02 31.03
C ALA A 8 -73.62 -4.26 31.78
N GLN A 9 -72.39 -4.27 31.23
CA GLN A 9 -71.69 -3.05 30.77
C GLN A 9 -70.28 -3.33 30.23
N ALA A 10 -70.06 -2.80 29.01
CA ALA A 10 -68.84 -2.25 28.39
C ALA A 10 -67.51 -3.04 28.43
N VAL A 11 -66.84 -3.12 27.28
CA VAL A 11 -65.46 -2.64 27.05
C VAL A 11 -65.15 -2.66 25.54
N ALA A 12 -64.29 -1.72 25.14
CA ALA A 12 -63.98 -1.19 23.83
C ALA A 12 -63.50 -2.17 22.74
N VAL A 13 -63.74 -1.77 21.49
CA VAL A 13 -63.19 -2.34 20.27
C VAL A 13 -61.78 -1.77 20.05
N GLU A 14 -60.75 -2.60 20.19
CA GLU A 14 -59.39 -2.29 19.75
C GLU A 14 -59.25 -2.54 18.24
N GLN A 15 -58.89 -1.49 17.50
CA GLN A 15 -58.46 -1.57 16.11
C GLN A 15 -57.05 -2.17 16.05
N ARG A 16 -56.90 -3.31 15.37
CA ARG A 16 -55.59 -3.92 15.07
C ARG A 16 -54.90 -3.15 13.95
N VAL A 17 -53.77 -2.53 14.27
CA VAL A 17 -52.81 -1.96 13.31
C VAL A 17 -52.16 -3.10 12.52
N ALA A 18 -52.22 -3.04 11.18
CA ALA A 18 -51.59 -4.01 10.30
C ALA A 18 -50.06 -3.86 10.34
N VAL A 19 -49.36 -4.90 10.76
CA VAL A 19 -47.89 -4.96 10.75
C VAL A 19 -47.42 -5.25 9.32
N ASN A 20 -46.67 -4.32 8.73
CA ASN A 20 -46.11 -4.45 7.39
C ASN A 20 -45.02 -5.56 7.38
N ARG A 21 -45.17 -6.58 6.54
CA ARG A 21 -44.18 -7.65 6.40
C ARG A 21 -42.91 -7.10 5.73
N PRO A 22 -41.69 -7.50 6.16
CA PRO A 22 -40.47 -7.04 5.50
C PRO A 22 -40.42 -7.55 4.06
N SER A 23 -40.24 -6.62 3.11
CA SER A 23 -40.08 -6.94 1.69
C SER A 23 -38.77 -7.70 1.46
N ARG A 24 -38.78 -8.61 0.48
CA ARG A 24 -37.59 -9.36 0.09
C ARG A 24 -36.53 -8.37 -0.45
N PRO A 25 -35.28 -8.40 0.06
CA PRO A 25 -34.20 -7.58 -0.48
C PRO A 25 -33.94 -7.88 -1.96
N CYS A 26 -33.59 -6.87 -2.76
CA CYS A 26 -33.17 -7.06 -4.15
C CYS A 26 -31.89 -7.90 -4.22
N ASP A 27 -31.61 -8.53 -5.36
CA ASP A 27 -30.47 -9.45 -5.47
C ASP A 27 -29.12 -8.75 -5.27
N SER A 28 -28.99 -7.49 -5.66
CA SER A 28 -27.79 -6.68 -5.41
C SER A 28 -27.55 -6.43 -3.91
N CYS A 29 -28.56 -5.98 -3.16
CA CYS A 29 -28.43 -5.78 -1.70
C CYS A 29 -28.29 -7.11 -0.93
N ARG A 30 -28.93 -8.18 -1.42
CA ARG A 30 -28.80 -9.52 -0.84
C ARG A 30 -27.39 -10.07 -1.00
N LYS A 31 -26.74 -9.87 -2.15
CA LYS A 31 -25.34 -10.24 -2.37
C LYS A 31 -24.38 -9.45 -1.48
N ARG A 32 -24.64 -8.14 -1.32
CA ARG A 32 -23.83 -7.22 -0.50
C ARG A 32 -24.09 -7.31 1.01
N LYS A 33 -25.05 -8.15 1.45
CA LYS A 33 -25.54 -8.23 2.84
C LYS A 33 -25.93 -6.86 3.44
N SER A 34 -26.39 -5.94 2.60
CA SER A 34 -26.77 -4.57 2.96
C SER A 34 -28.29 -4.45 3.14
N ARG A 35 -28.73 -3.49 3.96
CA ARG A 35 -30.16 -3.22 4.16
C ARG A 35 -30.78 -2.69 2.84
N CYS A 36 -31.83 -3.35 2.38
CA CYS A 36 -32.54 -2.98 1.14
C CYS A 36 -33.82 -2.22 1.50
N GLU A 37 -33.90 -0.96 1.11
CA GLU A 37 -35.11 -0.14 1.23
C GLU A 37 -35.61 0.23 -0.16
N MET A 38 -36.80 -0.26 -0.49
CA MET A 38 -37.52 0.08 -1.72
C MET A 38 -38.50 1.21 -1.37
N PRO A 39 -38.37 2.39 -1.99
CA PRO A 39 -39.40 3.41 -1.93
C PRO A 39 -40.68 2.89 -2.60
N ASP A 40 -41.84 3.32 -2.09
CA ASP A 40 -43.12 3.01 -2.73
C ASP A 40 -43.09 3.55 -4.17
N GLU A 41 -43.44 2.68 -5.14
CA GLU A 41 -43.48 2.96 -6.59
C GLU A 41 -42.14 3.13 -7.33
N ALA A 42 -40.99 2.84 -6.71
CA ALA A 42 -39.68 2.88 -7.40
C ALA A 42 -39.29 1.53 -8.06
N SER A 43 -38.67 1.58 -9.24
CA SER A 43 -38.16 0.40 -9.97
C SER A 43 -36.83 -0.16 -9.43
N ALA A 44 -36.14 0.58 -8.57
CA ALA A 44 -34.87 0.20 -7.95
C ALA A 44 -34.80 0.67 -6.49
N CYS A 45 -34.02 -0.03 -5.66
CA CYS A 45 -33.85 0.36 -4.24
C CYS A 45 -32.95 1.58 -4.12
N VAL A 46 -33.06 2.30 -2.99
CA VAL A 46 -32.28 3.53 -2.73
C VAL A 46 -30.78 3.30 -2.91
N LEU A 47 -30.27 2.19 -2.41
CA LEU A 47 -28.85 1.84 -2.51
C LEU A 47 -28.42 1.60 -3.96
N CYS A 48 -29.25 0.92 -4.77
CA CYS A 48 -28.93 0.68 -6.18
C CYS A 48 -29.07 1.94 -7.03
N GLN A 49 -30.01 2.85 -6.71
CA GLN A 49 -30.11 4.14 -7.38
C GLN A 49 -28.88 5.01 -7.11
N PHE A 50 -28.36 5.01 -5.88
CA PHE A 50 -27.14 5.75 -5.54
C PHE A 50 -25.93 5.26 -6.35
N HIS A 51 -25.75 3.94 -6.43
CA HIS A 51 -24.64 3.36 -7.22
C HIS A 51 -24.76 3.59 -8.74
N HIS A 52 -25.98 3.65 -9.29
CA HIS A 52 -26.16 3.98 -10.71
C HIS A 52 -25.88 5.46 -11.03
N GLN A 53 -26.06 6.37 -10.07
CA GLN A 53 -25.70 7.79 -10.26
C GLN A 53 -24.19 8.00 -10.27
N ASP A 54 -23.42 7.19 -9.52
CA ASP A 54 -21.95 7.20 -9.59
C ASP A 54 -21.44 6.70 -10.95
N GLU A 55 -22.11 5.71 -11.55
CA GLU A 55 -21.75 5.16 -12.88
C GLU A 55 -21.98 6.17 -14.02
N GLU A 56 -23.09 6.90 -14.02
CA GLU A 56 -23.39 7.90 -15.08
C GLU A 56 -22.45 9.12 -15.05
N GLN A 57 -21.86 9.46 -13.90
CA GLN A 57 -20.85 10.52 -13.82
C GLN A 57 -19.47 10.09 -14.32
N GLU A 58 -19.16 8.79 -14.34
CA GLU A 58 -17.85 8.27 -14.77
C GLU A 58 -17.75 8.02 -16.29
N GLU A 59 -18.85 7.79 -17.02
CA GLU A 59 -18.80 7.58 -18.49
C GLU A 59 -18.24 8.79 -19.28
N MET A 60 -18.21 9.99 -18.69
CA MET A 60 -17.66 11.19 -19.30
C MET A 60 -16.13 11.38 -19.10
N SER A 61 -15.46 10.47 -18.38
CA SER A 61 -14.03 10.56 -18.09
C SER A 61 -13.29 9.22 -18.28
N MET A 62 -12.83 9.01 -19.52
CA MET A 62 -11.87 8.01 -20.02
C MET A 62 -12.36 6.55 -20.19
N PRO A 63 -12.27 6.00 -21.42
CA PRO A 63 -12.50 4.58 -21.67
C PRO A 63 -11.22 3.77 -21.45
N TRP A 64 -11.11 3.08 -20.32
CA TRP A 64 -10.21 1.93 -20.19
C TRP A 64 -11.03 0.65 -20.31
N THR A 65 -11.42 0.30 -21.53
CA THR A 65 -11.91 -1.06 -21.81
C THR A 65 -10.71 -2.00 -21.85
N ALA A 66 -10.54 -2.83 -20.83
CA ALA A 66 -9.64 -3.97 -20.89
C ALA A 66 -10.02 -4.83 -22.09
N SER A 67 -9.28 -4.70 -23.19
CA SER A 67 -9.49 -5.50 -24.38
C SER A 67 -9.14 -6.94 -24.04
N ARG A 68 -10.15 -7.77 -23.78
CA ARG A 68 -10.05 -9.24 -23.83
C ARG A 68 -9.83 -9.65 -25.29
N GLN A 69 -8.66 -9.35 -25.84
CA GLN A 69 -8.17 -10.07 -27.00
C GLN A 69 -7.58 -11.38 -26.51
N GLY A 70 -8.38 -12.44 -26.61
CA GLY A 70 -7.91 -13.81 -26.51
C GLY A 70 -6.92 -14.10 -27.65
N SER A 71 -5.67 -13.68 -27.47
CA SER A 71 -4.56 -14.20 -28.25
C SER A 71 -4.30 -15.63 -27.77
N LYS A 72 -4.80 -16.61 -28.52
CA LYS A 72 -4.26 -17.97 -28.47
C LYS A 72 -2.87 -17.97 -29.11
N SER A 73 -1.90 -17.30 -28.49
CA SER A 73 -0.50 -17.51 -28.82
C SER A 73 -0.01 -18.73 -28.05
N SER A 74 0.46 -19.73 -28.79
CA SER A 74 1.25 -20.85 -28.27
C SER A 74 2.17 -20.38 -27.14
N ALA A 75 1.98 -20.90 -25.93
CA ALA A 75 2.77 -20.56 -24.76
C ALA A 75 4.21 -21.09 -24.92
N THR A 76 5.03 -20.35 -25.66
CA THR A 76 6.48 -20.49 -25.57
C THR A 76 6.92 -19.92 -24.23
N SER A 77 7.67 -20.70 -23.47
CA SER A 77 8.34 -20.37 -22.18
C SER A 77 9.32 -19.17 -22.25
N ALA A 78 9.32 -18.39 -23.33
CA ALA A 78 10.24 -17.29 -23.55
C ALA A 78 9.76 -16.03 -22.80
N ILE A 79 10.63 -15.46 -21.97
CA ILE A 79 10.41 -14.18 -21.31
C ILE A 79 10.47 -13.03 -22.33
N ARG A 80 9.84 -11.89 -22.01
CA ARG A 80 9.89 -10.69 -22.85
C ARG A 80 11.31 -10.11 -22.90
N THR A 81 11.78 -9.72 -24.08
CA THR A 81 13.12 -9.14 -24.27
C THR A 81 13.11 -7.63 -24.52
N VAL A 82 11.95 -6.98 -24.35
CA VAL A 82 11.76 -5.54 -24.54
C VAL A 82 12.67 -4.76 -23.59
N ALA A 83 13.37 -3.75 -24.12
CA ALA A 83 14.22 -2.87 -23.32
C ALA A 83 13.38 -2.07 -22.32
N ARG A 84 13.94 -1.81 -21.13
CA ARG A 84 13.29 -0.96 -20.13
C ARG A 84 13.32 0.50 -20.58
N ILE A 85 12.38 1.29 -20.06
CA ILE A 85 12.44 2.75 -20.18
C ILE A 85 13.36 3.29 -19.09
N ASP A 86 14.43 4.00 -19.49
CA ASP A 86 15.38 4.60 -18.54
C ASP A 86 14.90 5.96 -18.02
N CYS A 87 14.22 6.76 -18.84
CA CYS A 87 13.70 8.07 -18.44
C CYS A 87 12.26 8.30 -18.94
N TYR A 88 11.32 8.39 -18.00
CA TYR A 88 9.90 8.57 -18.30
C TYR A 88 9.55 9.98 -18.79
N GLU A 89 10.39 11.00 -18.55
CA GLU A 89 10.19 12.34 -19.11
C GLU A 89 10.24 12.34 -20.64
N ASN A 90 11.10 11.48 -21.20
CA ASN A 90 11.27 11.36 -22.65
C ASN A 90 10.25 10.40 -23.30
N PHE A 91 9.38 9.78 -22.50
CA PHE A 91 8.40 8.82 -22.98
C PHE A 91 7.23 9.54 -23.68
N LYS A 92 6.96 9.16 -24.93
CA LYS A 92 5.96 9.80 -25.79
C LYS A 92 4.51 9.38 -25.53
N GLY A 93 4.26 8.35 -24.72
CA GLY A 93 2.91 7.88 -24.38
C GLY A 93 2.36 8.45 -23.06
N PRO A 94 1.08 8.17 -22.75
CA PRO A 94 0.53 8.45 -21.42
C PRO A 94 1.26 7.59 -20.37
N THR A 95 1.72 8.22 -19.29
CA THR A 95 2.32 7.52 -18.16
C THR A 95 2.19 8.36 -16.90
N LEU A 96 1.94 7.69 -15.77
CA LEU A 96 1.89 8.33 -14.45
C LEU A 96 3.28 8.58 -13.85
N LEU A 97 4.34 8.07 -14.49
CA LEU A 97 5.71 8.03 -13.95
C LEU A 97 6.54 9.29 -14.20
N ARG A 98 5.98 10.29 -14.90
CA ARG A 98 6.61 11.61 -15.06
C ARG A 98 6.70 12.35 -13.72
N LYS A 99 7.78 13.09 -13.56
CA LYS A 99 8.16 13.89 -12.39
C LYS A 99 8.26 13.09 -11.10
N THR A 100 8.34 11.76 -11.16
CA THR A 100 8.52 10.96 -9.95
C THR A 100 9.88 11.20 -9.34
N LEU A 101 9.97 11.17 -8.00
CA LEU A 101 11.23 11.29 -7.27
C LEU A 101 11.85 9.91 -7.00
N GLY A 102 11.02 8.95 -6.60
CA GLY A 102 11.49 7.64 -6.11
C GLY A 102 11.35 6.46 -7.08
N LEU A 103 10.84 6.66 -8.31
CA LEU A 103 10.54 5.58 -9.27
C LEU A 103 11.30 5.67 -10.60
N GLN A 104 12.26 6.59 -10.72
CA GLN A 104 13.12 6.65 -11.89
C GLN A 104 14.04 5.42 -11.94
N THR A 105 14.25 4.87 -13.13
CA THR A 105 15.03 3.63 -13.35
C THR A 105 16.52 3.89 -13.49
N HIS A 106 16.93 5.10 -13.84
CA HIS A 106 18.31 5.48 -14.12
C HIS A 106 18.99 6.31 -13.00
N ARG A 107 18.24 6.72 -11.98
CA ARG A 107 18.73 7.52 -10.85
C ARG A 107 18.08 7.10 -9.53
N HIS A 108 18.76 7.39 -8.43
CA HIS A 108 18.21 7.39 -7.09
C HIS A 108 18.37 8.76 -6.43
N ALA A 109 17.52 9.04 -5.44
CA ALA A 109 17.46 10.33 -4.76
C ALA A 109 17.69 10.14 -3.26
N THR A 110 18.67 10.86 -2.71
CA THR A 110 19.01 10.87 -1.28
C THR A 110 18.69 12.23 -0.68
N PHE A 111 17.93 12.24 0.40
CA PHE A 111 17.51 13.43 1.13
C PHE A 111 18.71 14.15 1.75
N LEU A 112 18.73 15.48 1.61
CA LEU A 112 19.72 16.35 2.25
C LEU A 112 19.15 16.92 3.54
N GLY A 113 19.54 16.32 4.65
CA GLY A 113 19.10 16.75 5.98
C GLY A 113 19.53 18.17 6.35
N PRO A 114 18.85 18.79 7.32
CA PRO A 114 19.13 20.18 7.74
C PRO A 114 20.53 20.34 8.35
N SER A 115 21.12 19.26 8.88
CA SER A 115 22.48 19.23 9.41
C SER A 115 23.54 18.75 8.42
N SER A 116 23.22 18.68 7.12
CA SER A 116 24.19 18.30 6.09
C SER A 116 25.24 19.38 5.86
N ASP A 117 26.34 19.03 5.20
CA ASP A 117 27.40 19.98 4.81
C ASP A 117 26.92 21.01 3.77
N PHE A 118 25.73 20.83 3.19
CA PHE A 118 25.11 21.81 2.30
C PHE A 118 24.41 22.89 3.10
N GLU A 119 24.94 24.11 3.01
CA GLU A 119 24.37 25.31 3.59
C GLU A 119 22.98 25.58 3.00
N GLN A 120 21.93 25.31 3.79
CA GLN A 120 20.53 25.39 3.35
C GLN A 120 20.17 26.77 2.81
N SER A 121 20.72 27.85 3.40
CA SER A 121 20.49 29.22 2.95
C SER A 121 20.97 29.47 1.51
N LEU A 122 22.06 28.81 1.08
CA LEU A 122 22.55 28.90 -0.29
C LEU A 122 21.65 28.15 -1.28
N LEU A 123 21.08 27.01 -0.87
CA LEU A 123 20.16 26.22 -1.70
C LEU A 123 18.89 27.01 -2.08
N HIS A 124 18.48 27.98 -1.27
CA HIS A 124 17.32 28.84 -1.56
C HIS A 124 17.56 29.85 -2.67
N SER A 125 18.82 30.17 -2.97
CA SER A 125 19.20 31.22 -3.91
C SER A 125 19.49 30.73 -5.34
N VAL A 126 19.43 29.42 -5.57
CA VAL A 126 19.85 28.83 -6.84
C VAL A 126 18.70 28.82 -7.85
N SER A 127 19.01 29.13 -9.11
CA SER A 127 18.05 29.09 -10.22
C SER A 127 17.84 27.65 -10.68
N LEU A 128 16.60 27.16 -10.57
CA LEU A 128 16.20 25.80 -10.94
C LEU A 128 15.79 25.73 -12.43
N ASP A 129 15.91 24.54 -13.03
CA ASP A 129 15.38 24.26 -14.36
C ASP A 129 13.87 23.95 -14.34
N SER A 130 13.30 23.52 -15.47
CA SER A 130 11.87 23.17 -15.58
C SER A 130 11.43 21.93 -14.80
N HIS A 131 12.38 21.18 -14.22
CA HIS A 131 12.16 19.97 -13.44
C HIS A 131 12.44 20.19 -11.94
N ASP A 132 12.62 21.44 -11.52
CA ASP A 132 13.06 21.82 -10.17
C ASP A 132 14.46 21.23 -9.83
N GLU A 133 15.34 21.14 -10.83
CA GLU A 133 16.69 20.56 -10.71
C GLU A 133 17.82 21.54 -11.04
N ILE A 134 19.00 21.32 -10.44
CA ILE A 134 20.27 21.98 -10.75
C ILE A 134 21.36 20.92 -10.83
N ALA A 135 22.13 20.91 -11.93
CA ALA A 135 23.29 20.03 -12.06
C ALA A 135 24.47 20.53 -11.18
N ILE A 136 25.05 19.63 -10.39
CA ILE A 136 26.22 19.86 -9.54
C ILE A 136 27.26 18.78 -9.86
N GLY A 137 28.02 18.97 -10.94
CA GLY A 137 28.98 17.98 -11.40
C GLY A 137 28.30 16.67 -11.86
N PRO A 138 28.63 15.50 -11.27
CA PRO A 138 28.03 14.21 -11.66
C PRO A 138 26.65 13.93 -11.04
N VAL A 139 26.20 14.79 -10.12
CA VAL A 139 24.93 14.68 -9.39
C VAL A 139 24.04 15.88 -9.73
N ALA A 140 22.74 15.77 -9.45
CA ALA A 140 21.81 16.89 -9.57
C ALA A 140 21.12 17.14 -8.23
N LEU A 141 21.01 18.40 -7.83
CA LEU A 141 20.16 18.80 -6.71
C LEU A 141 18.73 18.95 -7.23
N ARG A 142 17.79 18.24 -6.61
CA ARG A 142 16.35 18.36 -6.88
C ARG A 142 15.64 18.95 -5.68
N LYS A 143 14.95 20.07 -5.88
CA LYS A 143 14.13 20.70 -4.86
C LYS A 143 12.70 20.20 -5.02
N VAL A 144 12.13 19.63 -3.96
CA VAL A 144 10.74 19.17 -3.99
C VAL A 144 9.82 19.95 -3.07
N GLY A 145 10.35 20.56 -2.01
CA GLY A 145 9.58 21.41 -1.10
C GLY A 145 10.27 22.75 -0.86
N SER A 146 9.73 23.55 0.07
CA SER A 146 10.39 24.79 0.50
C SER A 146 11.74 24.53 1.15
N ALA A 147 11.80 23.52 2.02
CA ALA A 147 12.97 23.08 2.79
C ALA A 147 13.51 21.69 2.39
N ASP A 148 12.79 20.95 1.55
CA ASP A 148 13.13 19.57 1.21
C ASP A 148 13.90 19.48 -0.10
N ASN A 149 15.16 19.05 0.02
CA ASN A 149 16.11 18.93 -1.10
C ASN A 149 16.67 17.51 -1.18
N PHE A 150 16.88 17.03 -2.40
CA PHE A 150 17.39 15.71 -2.68
C PHE A 150 18.60 15.78 -3.60
N LEU A 151 19.61 14.97 -3.33
CA LEU A 151 20.70 14.71 -4.26
C LEU A 151 20.33 13.53 -5.16
N GLN A 152 20.26 13.77 -6.45
CA GLN A 152 20.07 12.76 -7.46
C GLN A 152 21.41 12.26 -8.01
N THR A 153 21.59 10.95 -7.97
CA THR A 153 22.80 10.26 -8.46
C THR A 153 22.41 9.26 -9.55
N LEU A 154 23.21 9.16 -10.60
CA LEU A 154 23.02 8.17 -11.67
C LEU A 154 23.26 6.76 -11.12
N ASP A 155 22.38 5.81 -11.47
CA ASP A 155 22.56 4.43 -11.01
C ASP A 155 23.74 3.73 -11.69
N GLU A 156 24.11 4.15 -12.89
CA GLU A 156 25.26 3.63 -13.65
C GLU A 156 26.58 3.78 -12.90
N SER A 157 26.68 4.70 -11.94
CA SER A 157 27.88 4.83 -11.11
C SER A 157 28.00 3.75 -10.03
N THR A 158 26.99 2.88 -9.87
CA THR A 158 26.96 1.83 -8.84
C THR A 158 27.40 0.47 -9.39
N LEU A 159 28.18 -0.28 -8.61
CA LEU A 159 28.83 -1.52 -9.04
C LEU A 159 27.86 -2.63 -9.51
N SER A 160 26.68 -2.73 -8.89
CA SER A 160 25.72 -3.81 -9.16
C SER A 160 24.70 -3.48 -10.25
N HIS A 161 24.64 -2.23 -10.72
CA HIS A 161 23.69 -1.81 -11.77
C HIS A 161 23.75 -2.66 -13.06
N PRO A 162 24.92 -3.07 -13.57
CA PRO A 162 25.00 -3.88 -14.80
C PRO A 162 24.31 -5.25 -14.71
N GLN A 163 24.13 -5.80 -13.50
CA GLN A 163 23.55 -7.13 -13.29
C GLN A 163 22.02 -7.09 -13.16
N GLU A 164 21.42 -5.92 -12.96
CA GLU A 164 20.00 -5.77 -12.61
C GLU A 164 19.05 -6.38 -13.65
N ILE A 165 19.30 -6.14 -14.94
CA ILE A 165 18.50 -6.72 -16.03
C ILE A 165 18.62 -8.24 -16.05
N SER A 166 19.83 -8.78 -15.84
CA SER A 166 20.04 -10.24 -15.82
C SER A 166 19.35 -10.90 -14.62
N GLN A 167 19.29 -10.21 -13.48
CA GLN A 167 18.56 -10.67 -12.29
C GLN A 167 17.06 -10.64 -12.52
N LEU A 168 16.52 -9.58 -13.14
CA LEU A 168 15.11 -9.49 -13.52
C LEU A 168 14.69 -10.61 -14.49
N ASP A 169 15.53 -10.87 -15.49
CA ASP A 169 15.30 -11.99 -16.42
C ASP A 169 15.34 -13.33 -15.70
N ALA A 170 16.25 -13.52 -14.74
CA ALA A 170 16.30 -14.73 -13.92
C ALA A 170 15.05 -14.88 -13.03
N VAL A 171 14.57 -13.80 -12.42
CA VAL A 171 13.31 -13.75 -11.64
C VAL A 171 12.13 -14.18 -12.52
N GLU A 172 11.97 -13.55 -13.68
CA GLU A 172 10.86 -13.83 -14.60
C GLU A 172 10.93 -15.27 -15.13
N THR A 173 12.13 -15.76 -15.44
CA THR A 173 12.35 -17.13 -15.94
C THR A 173 11.93 -18.19 -14.92
N VAL A 174 12.10 -17.93 -13.61
CA VAL A 174 11.70 -18.90 -12.57
C VAL A 174 10.19 -19.11 -12.55
N VAL A 175 9.40 -18.06 -12.79
CA VAL A 175 7.93 -18.11 -12.71
C VAL A 175 7.24 -18.30 -14.05
N ALA A 176 7.94 -18.15 -15.17
CA ALA A 176 7.35 -18.25 -16.50
C ALA A 176 6.66 -19.61 -16.73
N PRO A 177 5.48 -19.65 -17.36
CA PRO A 177 4.70 -18.53 -17.92
C PRO A 177 3.70 -17.88 -16.95
N HIS A 178 3.79 -18.14 -15.64
CA HIS A 178 2.76 -17.81 -14.65
C HIS A 178 2.82 -16.39 -14.07
N GLY A 179 3.79 -15.56 -14.48
CA GLY A 179 4.00 -14.20 -13.98
C GLY A 179 2.75 -13.31 -13.96
N PRO A 180 1.98 -13.19 -15.08
CA PRO A 180 0.78 -12.36 -15.12
C PRO A 180 -0.28 -12.76 -14.08
N GLU A 181 -0.55 -14.07 -13.93
CA GLU A 181 -1.57 -14.55 -13.00
C GLU A 181 -1.09 -14.44 -11.54
N LEU A 182 0.22 -14.57 -11.27
CA LEU A 182 0.78 -14.29 -9.95
C LEU A 182 0.62 -12.81 -9.56
N ILE A 183 0.82 -11.88 -10.49
CA ILE A 183 0.57 -10.45 -10.25
C ILE A 183 -0.92 -10.21 -9.97
N ARG A 184 -1.80 -10.87 -10.73
CA ARG A 184 -3.25 -10.79 -10.49
C ARG A 184 -3.62 -11.28 -9.09
N LEU A 185 -3.10 -12.43 -8.67
CA LEU A 185 -3.30 -12.97 -7.33
C LEU A 185 -2.79 -12.03 -6.24
N TYR A 186 -1.61 -11.43 -6.42
CA TYR A 186 -1.06 -10.46 -5.46
C TYR A 186 -2.02 -9.28 -5.24
N PHE A 187 -2.44 -8.63 -6.33
CA PHE A 187 -3.31 -7.44 -6.22
C PHE A 187 -4.72 -7.77 -5.73
N ARG A 188 -5.17 -9.01 -5.93
CA ARG A 188 -6.48 -9.47 -5.47
C ARG A 188 -6.52 -9.81 -3.99
N ILE A 189 -5.46 -10.45 -3.47
CA ILE A 189 -5.49 -11.07 -2.14
C ILE A 189 -4.61 -10.35 -1.12
N VAL A 190 -3.40 -9.94 -1.52
CA VAL A 190 -2.40 -9.38 -0.59
C VAL A 190 -2.49 -7.86 -0.53
N HIS A 191 -2.54 -7.21 -1.68
CA HIS A 191 -2.50 -5.75 -1.79
C HIS A 191 -3.61 -5.01 -1.02
N PRO A 192 -4.88 -5.47 -0.99
CA PRO A 192 -5.93 -4.69 -0.31
C PRO A 192 -5.65 -4.44 1.18
N SER A 193 -5.10 -5.42 1.90
CA SER A 193 -4.78 -5.30 3.33
C SER A 193 -3.37 -4.74 3.60
N PHE A 194 -2.47 -4.83 2.62
CA PHE A 194 -1.11 -4.28 2.70
C PHE A 194 -0.76 -3.45 1.45
N PRO A 195 -1.39 -2.27 1.26
CA PRO A 195 -1.38 -1.52 0.00
C PRO A 195 -0.10 -0.68 -0.19
N ILE A 196 1.07 -1.31 -0.11
CA ILE A 196 2.37 -0.63 -0.21
C ILE A 196 2.87 -0.47 -1.66
N LEU A 197 2.09 -0.92 -2.65
CA LEU A 197 2.33 -0.72 -4.08
C LEU A 197 1.30 0.26 -4.67
N HIS A 198 1.46 0.63 -5.94
CA HIS A 198 0.43 1.35 -6.68
C HIS A 198 -0.03 0.48 -7.85
N LYS A 199 -1.26 -0.04 -7.80
CA LYS A 199 -1.77 -1.04 -8.75
C LYS A 199 -1.64 -0.59 -10.21
N MET A 200 -2.16 0.60 -10.57
CA MET A 200 -2.14 1.05 -11.97
C MET A 200 -0.71 1.23 -12.52
N VAL A 201 0.17 1.91 -11.78
CA VAL A 201 1.59 2.06 -12.14
C VAL A 201 2.27 0.69 -12.29
N TRP A 202 1.96 -0.27 -11.40
CA TRP A 202 2.52 -1.61 -11.50
C TRP A 202 2.08 -2.33 -12.78
N LEU A 203 0.78 -2.35 -13.05
CA LEU A 203 0.24 -3.00 -14.25
C LEU A 203 0.76 -2.33 -15.53
N GLU A 204 0.80 -0.99 -15.57
CA GLU A 204 1.36 -0.20 -16.69
C GLU A 204 2.81 -0.61 -17.00
N LYS A 205 3.66 -0.73 -15.98
CA LYS A 205 5.05 -1.16 -16.12
C LYS A 205 5.15 -2.61 -16.56
N TYR A 206 4.38 -3.50 -15.93
CA TYR A 206 4.47 -4.94 -16.21
C TYR A 206 3.93 -5.29 -17.59
N ASP A 207 2.92 -4.60 -18.11
CA ASP A 207 2.44 -4.79 -19.48
C ASP A 207 3.54 -4.46 -20.50
N ARG A 208 4.34 -3.42 -20.25
CA ARG A 208 5.52 -3.11 -21.06
C ARG A 208 6.59 -4.18 -20.94
N THR A 209 7.14 -4.37 -19.73
CA THR A 209 8.21 -5.35 -19.48
C THR A 209 8.47 -5.54 -17.98
N HIS A 210 8.84 -6.76 -17.58
CA HIS A 210 9.32 -7.04 -16.22
C HIS A 210 10.64 -6.32 -15.91
N ARG A 211 11.38 -5.88 -16.93
CA ARG A 211 12.68 -5.20 -16.78
C ARG A 211 12.60 -3.76 -16.24
N GLU A 212 11.41 -3.22 -16.03
CA GLU A 212 11.20 -1.90 -15.42
C GLU A 212 11.12 -1.94 -13.87
N PHE A 213 11.20 -3.12 -13.26
CA PHE A 213 11.07 -3.28 -11.82
C PHE A 213 12.42 -3.39 -11.12
N SER A 214 12.39 -3.24 -9.80
CA SER A 214 13.49 -3.69 -8.95
C SER A 214 13.42 -5.23 -8.82
N PRO A 215 14.52 -5.96 -9.06
CA PRO A 215 14.54 -7.43 -8.98
C PRO A 215 13.96 -8.00 -7.66
N PRO A 216 14.39 -7.53 -6.47
CA PRO A 216 13.85 -8.08 -5.21
C PRO A 216 12.37 -7.73 -5.03
N CYS A 217 11.92 -6.55 -5.46
CA CYS A 217 10.52 -6.15 -5.34
C CYS A 217 9.61 -7.06 -6.18
N LEU A 218 9.97 -7.31 -7.44
CA LEU A 218 9.21 -8.21 -8.31
C LEU A 218 9.20 -9.65 -7.78
N ALA A 219 10.36 -10.14 -7.34
CA ALA A 219 10.49 -11.48 -6.79
C ALA A 219 9.64 -11.67 -5.52
N PHE A 220 9.64 -10.73 -4.58
CA PHE A 220 8.84 -10.86 -3.36
C PHE A 220 7.33 -10.73 -3.62
N VAL A 221 6.90 -9.95 -4.62
CA VAL A 221 5.51 -9.97 -5.10
C VAL A 221 5.12 -11.37 -5.58
N TYR A 222 5.94 -12.00 -6.40
CA TYR A 222 5.70 -13.38 -6.86
C TYR A 222 5.70 -14.38 -5.69
N ILE A 223 6.66 -14.29 -4.76
CA ILE A 223 6.72 -15.22 -3.62
C ILE A 223 5.46 -15.12 -2.75
N LEU A 224 5.01 -13.90 -2.44
CA LEU A 224 3.79 -13.70 -1.67
C LEU A 224 2.55 -14.21 -2.42
N ALA A 225 2.46 -13.99 -3.73
CA ALA A 225 1.37 -14.51 -4.56
C ALA A 225 1.36 -16.06 -4.60
N MET A 226 2.52 -16.71 -4.62
CA MET A 226 2.63 -18.18 -4.64
C MET A 226 2.06 -18.86 -3.38
N ASN A 227 1.95 -18.14 -2.26
CA ASN A 227 1.24 -18.64 -1.07
C ASN A 227 -0.26 -18.87 -1.36
N TRP A 228 -0.81 -18.13 -2.33
CA TRP A 228 -2.21 -18.17 -2.73
C TRP A 228 -2.45 -18.87 -4.08
N TRP A 229 -1.47 -19.63 -4.55
CA TRP A 229 -1.50 -20.37 -5.83
C TRP A 229 -2.82 -21.14 -6.08
N ASN A 230 -3.36 -21.78 -5.04
CA ASN A 230 -4.56 -22.61 -5.14
C ASN A 230 -5.86 -21.80 -5.31
N TYR A 231 -5.81 -20.48 -5.12
CA TYR A 231 -6.95 -19.57 -5.31
C TYR A 231 -7.10 -19.11 -6.76
N SER A 232 -6.16 -19.46 -7.65
CA SER A 232 -6.34 -19.28 -9.09
C SER A 232 -6.76 -20.59 -9.74
N ALA A 233 -7.89 -20.57 -10.46
CA ALA A 233 -8.35 -21.72 -11.22
C ALA A 233 -7.35 -22.15 -12.31
N GLU A 234 -6.57 -21.21 -12.84
CA GLU A 234 -5.55 -21.48 -13.87
C GLU A 234 -4.30 -22.14 -13.29
N LEU A 235 -3.93 -21.78 -12.05
CA LEU A 235 -2.69 -22.25 -11.42
C LEU A 235 -2.89 -23.48 -10.53
N ALA A 236 -4.06 -23.63 -9.89
CA ALA A 236 -4.28 -24.64 -8.84
C ALA A 236 -3.97 -26.09 -9.25
N SER A 237 -4.08 -26.41 -10.54
CA SER A 237 -3.78 -27.75 -11.09
C SER A 237 -2.34 -27.92 -11.58
N LEU A 238 -1.54 -26.85 -11.59
CA LEU A 238 -0.19 -26.81 -12.11
C LEU A 238 0.86 -26.89 -10.98
N PRO A 239 2.06 -27.43 -11.27
CA PRO A 239 3.15 -27.46 -10.30
C PRO A 239 3.63 -26.04 -9.97
N LYS A 240 3.88 -25.77 -8.69
CA LYS A 240 4.43 -24.49 -8.26
C LYS A 240 5.87 -24.30 -8.74
N PRO A 241 6.26 -23.07 -9.15
CA PRO A 241 7.65 -22.71 -9.38
C PRO A 241 8.57 -22.95 -8.18
N ASN A 242 9.88 -22.96 -8.41
CA ASN A 242 10.86 -23.12 -7.34
C ASN A 242 10.99 -21.84 -6.51
N THR A 243 10.22 -21.76 -5.41
CA THR A 243 10.21 -20.62 -4.49
C THR A 243 11.58 -20.36 -3.85
N THR A 244 12.31 -21.41 -3.47
CA THR A 244 13.64 -21.26 -2.82
C THR A 244 14.63 -20.58 -3.76
N LYS A 245 14.67 -20.98 -5.04
CA LYS A 245 15.53 -20.34 -6.03
C LYS A 245 15.15 -18.87 -6.23
N LEU A 246 13.86 -18.55 -6.23
CA LEU A 246 13.38 -17.17 -6.36
C LEU A 246 13.77 -16.33 -5.14
N GLU A 247 13.66 -16.88 -3.94
CA GLU A 247 14.05 -16.25 -2.67
C GLU A 247 15.55 -15.97 -2.61
N GLU A 248 16.40 -16.91 -3.05
CA GLU A 248 17.85 -16.71 -3.14
C GLU A 248 18.24 -15.53 -4.05
N ILE A 249 17.58 -15.41 -5.21
CA ILE A 249 17.79 -14.28 -6.13
C ILE A 249 17.32 -12.98 -5.47
N ALA A 250 16.15 -13.00 -4.83
CA ALA A 250 15.55 -11.83 -4.20
C ALA A 250 16.42 -11.30 -3.06
N LEU A 251 16.90 -12.16 -2.16
CA LEU A 251 17.74 -11.76 -1.02
C LEU A 251 19.07 -11.17 -1.46
N ARG A 252 19.72 -11.77 -2.46
CA ARG A 252 20.96 -11.24 -3.04
C ARG A 252 20.74 -9.86 -3.66
N ALA A 253 19.72 -9.74 -4.50
CA ALA A 253 19.42 -8.49 -5.18
C ALA A 253 19.01 -7.40 -4.17
N LEU A 254 18.28 -7.74 -3.10
CA LEU A 254 17.95 -6.79 -2.03
C LEU A 254 19.21 -6.19 -1.40
N ALA A 255 20.17 -7.03 -1.02
CA ALA A 255 21.45 -6.60 -0.44
C ALA A 255 22.25 -5.67 -1.37
N GLU A 256 22.08 -5.77 -2.68
CA GLU A 256 22.72 -4.88 -3.66
C GLU A 256 21.94 -3.57 -3.84
N THR A 257 20.60 -3.60 -3.77
CA THR A 257 19.75 -2.41 -3.96
C THR A 257 19.84 -1.38 -2.84
N VAL A 258 20.34 -1.76 -1.65
CA VAL A 258 20.50 -0.82 -0.52
C VAL A 258 21.48 0.31 -0.81
N HIS A 259 22.40 0.13 -1.77
CA HIS A 259 23.36 1.15 -2.20
C HIS A 259 22.80 2.14 -3.23
N ARG A 260 21.56 1.93 -3.68
CA ARG A 260 20.81 2.81 -4.60
C ARG A 260 19.35 2.89 -4.14
N PRO A 261 19.11 3.46 -2.95
CA PRO A 261 17.83 3.35 -2.29
C PRO A 261 16.72 4.05 -3.08
N LYS A 262 15.60 3.32 -3.25
CA LYS A 262 14.39 3.79 -3.91
C LYS A 262 13.17 3.34 -3.12
N LEU A 263 11.99 3.84 -3.49
CA LEU A 263 10.73 3.33 -2.91
C LEU A 263 10.60 1.82 -3.10
N SER A 264 11.09 1.28 -4.22
CA SER A 264 11.12 -0.17 -4.47
C SER A 264 12.00 -0.96 -3.52
N THR A 265 13.04 -0.34 -2.94
CA THR A 265 13.91 -0.98 -1.93
C THR A 265 13.15 -1.16 -0.62
N ILE A 266 12.41 -0.13 -0.18
CA ILE A 266 11.51 -0.21 0.99
C ILE A 266 10.38 -1.20 0.73
N GLN A 267 9.75 -1.15 -0.44
CA GLN A 267 8.71 -2.11 -0.84
C GLN A 267 9.22 -3.55 -0.74
N ALA A 268 10.36 -3.85 -1.37
CA ALA A 268 10.95 -5.19 -1.34
C ALA A 268 11.24 -5.67 0.08
N GLY A 269 11.84 -4.82 0.92
CA GLY A 269 12.14 -5.16 2.31
C GLY A 269 10.90 -5.40 3.16
N LEU A 270 9.87 -4.54 3.02
CA LEU A 270 8.59 -4.72 3.71
C LEU A 270 7.87 -6.00 3.25
N LEU A 271 7.87 -6.30 1.94
CA LEU A 271 7.30 -7.55 1.41
C LEU A 271 8.03 -8.79 1.95
N LEU A 272 9.36 -8.73 2.08
CA LEU A 272 10.13 -9.79 2.74
C LEU A 272 9.71 -9.95 4.19
N LEU A 273 9.56 -8.86 4.94
CA LEU A 273 9.15 -8.89 6.35
C LEU A 273 7.71 -9.40 6.56
N GLN A 274 6.87 -9.39 5.53
CA GLN A 274 5.55 -10.05 5.55
C GLN A 274 5.63 -11.58 5.41
N GLN A 275 6.77 -12.14 5.06
CA GLN A 275 6.90 -13.59 4.97
C GLN A 275 7.00 -14.23 6.36
N PRO A 276 6.45 -15.43 6.56
CA PRO A 276 6.54 -16.14 7.85
C PRO A 276 7.97 -16.34 8.36
N LYS A 277 8.96 -16.43 7.47
CA LYS A 277 10.39 -16.58 7.80
C LYS A 277 11.19 -15.27 7.68
N GLY A 278 10.51 -14.18 7.31
CA GLY A 278 11.14 -12.91 6.97
C GLY A 278 11.43 -12.00 8.16
N ASP A 279 10.90 -12.29 9.34
CA ASP A 279 11.08 -11.45 10.54
C ASP A 279 12.58 -11.25 10.86
N SER A 280 13.02 -10.01 10.78
CA SER A 280 14.42 -9.64 10.95
C SER A 280 14.52 -8.22 11.49
N TRP A 281 14.86 -8.10 12.78
CA TRP A 281 15.10 -6.80 13.40
C TRP A 281 16.23 -6.01 12.71
N ALA A 282 17.28 -6.70 12.26
CA ALA A 282 18.39 -6.06 11.57
C ALA A 282 17.95 -5.47 10.22
N LEU A 283 17.10 -6.17 9.48
CA LEU A 283 16.51 -5.66 8.25
C LEU A 283 15.59 -4.48 8.56
N THR A 284 14.74 -4.56 9.58
CA THR A 284 13.92 -3.42 10.02
C THR A 284 14.78 -2.18 10.28
N THR A 285 15.89 -2.32 11.03
CA THR A 285 16.85 -1.21 11.26
C THR A 285 17.35 -0.62 9.94
N GLN A 286 17.77 -1.48 9.00
CA GLN A 286 18.28 -1.04 7.71
C GLN A 286 17.21 -0.31 6.89
N LEU A 287 15.98 -0.79 6.89
CA LEU A 287 14.86 -0.14 6.20
C LEU A 287 14.49 1.20 6.83
N VAL A 288 14.60 1.35 8.16
CA VAL A 288 14.43 2.65 8.84
C VAL A 288 15.47 3.65 8.34
N GLY A 289 16.75 3.25 8.28
CA GLY A 289 17.81 4.11 7.74
C GLY A 289 17.59 4.48 6.27
N ILE A 290 17.25 3.50 5.41
CA ILE A 290 16.92 3.75 4.00
C ILE A 290 15.68 4.64 3.87
N GLY A 291 14.68 4.46 4.74
CA GLY A 291 13.47 5.27 4.77
C GLY A 291 13.78 6.72 5.11
N GLN A 292 14.71 6.96 6.03
CA GLN A 292 15.23 8.31 6.31
C GLN A 292 15.98 8.89 5.12
N GLU A 293 16.83 8.08 4.47
CA GLU A 293 17.62 8.47 3.31
C GLU A 293 16.74 8.92 2.13
N ILE A 294 15.58 8.30 1.90
CA ILE A 294 14.66 8.69 0.81
C ILE A 294 13.55 9.65 1.27
N GLY A 295 13.62 10.13 2.52
CA GLY A 295 12.71 11.13 3.08
C GLY A 295 11.31 10.62 3.44
N LEU A 296 11.13 9.34 3.77
CA LEU A 296 9.81 8.80 4.18
C LEU A 296 9.29 9.34 5.51
N HIS A 297 10.18 9.84 6.37
CA HIS A 297 9.84 10.40 7.68
C HIS A 297 9.31 11.84 7.62
N LEU A 298 9.33 12.47 6.42
CA LEU A 298 8.97 13.86 6.19
C LEU A 298 7.50 14.01 5.75
N ASP A 299 6.98 15.23 5.88
CA ASP A 299 5.70 15.59 5.27
C ASP A 299 5.88 15.90 3.78
N CYS A 300 5.32 15.06 2.92
CA CYS A 300 5.39 15.24 1.46
C CYS A 300 4.16 15.92 0.85
N SER A 301 3.25 16.47 1.68
CA SER A 301 1.99 17.06 1.22
C SER A 301 2.20 18.18 0.20
N ASP A 302 3.20 19.03 0.42
CA ASP A 302 3.51 20.18 -0.44
C ASP A 302 4.57 19.89 -1.52
N TRP A 303 5.03 18.64 -1.64
CA TRP A 303 6.13 18.33 -2.56
C TRP A 303 5.73 18.46 -4.04
N SER A 304 6.66 18.88 -4.90
CA SER A 304 6.51 18.95 -6.37
C SER A 304 6.69 17.57 -7.03
N ILE A 305 5.95 16.57 -6.53
CA ILE A 305 5.89 15.20 -7.06
C ILE A 305 4.43 14.80 -7.37
N PRO A 306 4.20 13.75 -8.18
CA PRO A 306 2.85 13.31 -8.47
C PRO A 306 2.04 12.97 -7.21
N THR A 307 0.76 13.36 -7.17
CA THR A 307 -0.13 13.14 -6.02
C THR A 307 -0.19 11.66 -5.61
N TRP A 308 -0.21 10.76 -6.59
CA TRP A 308 -0.23 9.32 -6.32
C TRP A 308 1.08 8.84 -5.63
N GLU A 309 2.22 9.46 -5.92
CA GLU A 309 3.49 9.15 -5.27
C GLU A 309 3.49 9.65 -3.82
N LYS A 310 2.87 10.81 -3.53
CA LYS A 310 2.68 11.30 -2.15
C LYS A 310 1.90 10.29 -1.31
N GLY A 311 0.76 9.83 -1.83
CA GLY A 311 -0.05 8.80 -1.17
C GLY A 311 0.76 7.51 -0.94
N LEU A 312 1.51 7.05 -1.96
CA LEU A 312 2.37 5.88 -1.85
C LEU A 312 3.45 6.04 -0.77
N ARG A 313 4.11 7.20 -0.71
CA ARG A 313 5.12 7.53 0.31
C ARG A 313 4.53 7.47 1.72
N LYS A 314 3.35 8.05 1.93
CA LYS A 314 2.63 7.98 3.21
C LYS A 314 2.32 6.53 3.60
N ARG A 315 1.78 5.72 2.68
CA ARG A 315 1.50 4.28 2.94
C ARG A 315 2.77 3.51 3.29
N LEU A 316 3.87 3.74 2.57
CA LEU A 316 5.17 3.11 2.85
C LEU A 316 5.75 3.53 4.20
N ALA A 317 5.69 4.82 4.51
CA ALA A 317 6.17 5.36 5.78
C ALA A 317 5.40 4.74 6.95
N TRP A 318 4.07 4.73 6.88
CA TRP A 318 3.24 4.11 7.92
C TRP A 318 3.44 2.59 8.02
N ALA A 319 3.64 1.88 6.91
CA ALA A 319 4.00 0.45 6.95
C ALA A 319 5.35 0.19 7.63
N LEU A 320 6.35 1.04 7.38
CA LEU A 320 7.64 0.99 8.04
C LEU A 320 7.54 1.32 9.54
N PHE A 321 6.71 2.29 9.90
CA PHE A 321 6.39 2.63 11.29
C PHE A 321 5.76 1.45 12.02
N MET A 322 4.78 0.79 11.42
CA MET A 322 4.18 -0.45 11.93
C MET A 322 5.25 -1.51 12.18
N GLN A 323 6.08 -1.79 11.19
CA GLN A 323 7.12 -2.80 11.30
C GLN A 323 8.12 -2.52 12.44
N ASP A 324 8.53 -1.27 12.63
CA ASP A 324 9.45 -0.88 13.71
C ASP A 324 8.82 -1.03 15.10
N LYS A 325 7.60 -0.52 15.32
CA LYS A 325 6.96 -0.54 16.65
C LYS A 325 6.55 -1.94 17.08
N TRP A 326 5.95 -2.70 16.17
CA TRP A 326 5.57 -4.09 16.47
C TRP A 326 6.81 -4.97 16.63
N GLY A 327 7.85 -4.76 15.80
CA GLY A 327 9.14 -5.43 15.97
C GLY A 327 9.78 -5.11 17.32
N ALA A 328 9.78 -3.84 17.75
CA ALA A 328 10.31 -3.42 19.05
C ALA A 328 9.60 -4.15 20.20
N LEU A 329 8.27 -4.25 20.13
CA LEU A 329 7.47 -4.99 21.11
C LEU A 329 7.80 -6.48 21.12
N VAL A 330 7.77 -7.14 19.96
CA VAL A 330 7.97 -8.60 19.83
C VAL A 330 9.39 -9.01 20.27
N HIS A 331 10.40 -8.25 19.86
CA HIS A 331 11.80 -8.54 20.17
C HIS A 331 12.25 -7.99 21.53
N GLY A 332 11.43 -7.19 22.21
CA GLY A 332 11.78 -6.52 23.47
C GLY A 332 12.92 -5.51 23.31
N ARG A 333 12.97 -4.81 22.18
CA ARG A 333 14.07 -3.89 21.80
C ARG A 333 13.57 -2.44 21.75
N PRO A 334 14.45 -1.44 21.93
CA PRO A 334 14.09 -0.05 21.67
C PRO A 334 13.69 0.13 20.21
N SER A 335 12.61 0.86 19.97
CA SER A 335 12.19 1.26 18.61
C SER A 335 13.21 2.21 17.99
N HIS A 336 13.43 2.09 16.68
CA HIS A 336 14.38 2.94 15.94
C HIS A 336 13.76 4.26 15.52
N ILE A 337 12.45 4.30 15.28
CA ILE A 337 11.77 5.53 14.87
C ILE A 337 11.45 6.37 16.09
N ASN A 338 12.10 7.52 16.20
CA ASN A 338 11.72 8.56 17.14
C ASN A 338 10.48 9.30 16.61
N TYR A 339 9.40 9.33 17.38
CA TYR A 339 8.18 10.05 17.00
C TYR A 339 8.38 11.56 16.91
N SER A 340 9.39 12.12 17.58
CA SER A 340 9.72 13.55 17.48
C SER A 340 10.28 13.94 16.11
N ASP A 341 10.84 12.97 15.39
CA ASP A 341 11.44 13.12 14.05
C ASP A 341 10.52 12.51 12.98
N TRP A 342 9.22 12.41 13.28
CA TRP A 342 8.20 11.82 12.40
C TRP A 342 7.16 12.87 12.02
N LEU A 343 7.25 13.38 10.79
CA LEU A 343 6.37 14.43 10.25
C LEU A 343 5.30 13.90 9.29
N VAL A 344 5.19 12.58 9.15
CA VAL A 344 4.29 11.96 8.19
C VAL A 344 2.83 12.20 8.59
N GLN A 345 2.06 12.81 7.70
CA GLN A 345 0.66 13.09 7.97
C GLN A 345 -0.20 11.81 8.05
N PRO A 346 -1.32 11.84 8.81
CA PRO A 346 -2.28 10.75 8.85
C PRO A 346 -2.79 10.36 7.45
N LEU A 347 -3.12 9.08 7.29
CA LEU A 347 -3.71 8.56 6.05
C LEU A 347 -5.14 9.05 5.88
N THR A 348 -5.48 9.38 4.65
CA THR A 348 -6.79 9.82 4.18
C THR A 348 -7.29 8.88 3.07
N ALA A 349 -8.55 9.00 2.65
CA ALA A 349 -9.07 8.18 1.55
C ALA A 349 -8.31 8.43 0.23
N ASP A 350 -7.91 9.67 -0.03
CA ASP A 350 -7.20 10.07 -1.26
C ASP A 350 -5.78 9.48 -1.36
N ASP A 351 -5.24 8.99 -0.24
CA ASP A 351 -3.98 8.27 -0.23
C ASP A 351 -4.11 6.85 -0.78
N PHE A 352 -5.27 6.40 -1.26
CA PHE A 352 -5.48 5.06 -1.82
C PHE A 352 -6.16 5.18 -3.20
N PRO A 353 -5.48 4.81 -4.30
CA PRO A 353 -6.02 5.00 -5.64
C PRO A 353 -7.11 4.00 -6.02
N GLU A 354 -7.17 2.83 -5.38
CA GLU A 354 -8.15 1.79 -5.69
C GLU A 354 -9.56 2.15 -5.21
N LYS A 355 -10.55 2.02 -6.09
CA LYS A 355 -11.96 2.31 -5.81
C LYS A 355 -12.78 1.02 -5.66
N ALA A 356 -14.05 1.13 -5.25
CA ALA A 356 -14.97 -0.02 -5.20
C ALA A 356 -15.13 -0.74 -6.56
N VAL A 357 -14.96 -0.02 -7.68
CA VAL A 357 -14.98 -0.62 -9.03
C VAL A 357 -13.77 -1.52 -9.32
N ASP A 358 -12.69 -1.41 -8.53
CA ASP A 358 -11.52 -2.28 -8.62
C ASP A 358 -11.69 -3.62 -7.89
N GLU A 359 -12.83 -3.85 -7.25
CA GLU A 359 -13.13 -5.08 -6.51
C GLU A 359 -13.28 -6.30 -7.42
N ASN A 360 -12.94 -7.46 -6.88
CA ASN A 360 -13.10 -8.74 -7.57
C ASN A 360 -13.97 -9.66 -6.71
N ASP A 361 -14.97 -10.30 -7.33
CA ASP A 361 -15.92 -11.22 -6.67
C ASP A 361 -15.35 -12.64 -6.47
N GLU A 362 -14.11 -12.90 -6.90
CA GLU A 362 -13.48 -14.21 -6.78
C GLU A 362 -13.09 -14.57 -5.33
N ASP A 363 -13.01 -15.87 -5.05
CA ASP A 363 -12.67 -16.36 -3.71
C ASP A 363 -11.27 -15.93 -3.24
N GLY A 364 -11.18 -15.60 -1.96
CA GLY A 364 -9.99 -15.00 -1.34
C GLY A 364 -9.79 -13.51 -1.63
N SER A 365 -10.64 -12.86 -2.43
CA SER A 365 -10.57 -11.40 -2.64
C SER A 365 -10.95 -10.67 -1.36
N ALA A 366 -10.09 -9.75 -0.93
CA ALA A 366 -10.44 -8.80 0.12
C ALA A 366 -11.16 -7.59 -0.51
N GLU A 367 -12.29 -7.19 0.06
CA GLU A 367 -12.95 -5.93 -0.31
C GLU A 367 -11.94 -4.77 -0.14
N VAL A 368 -11.78 -3.97 -1.19
CA VAL A 368 -10.75 -2.92 -1.27
C VAL A 368 -10.96 -1.93 -0.12
N GLU A 369 -12.20 -1.55 0.13
CA GLU A 369 -12.55 -0.62 1.21
C GLU A 369 -12.21 -1.18 2.59
N LYS A 370 -12.57 -2.44 2.87
CA LYS A 370 -12.24 -3.09 4.15
C LYS A 370 -10.74 -3.21 4.35
N GLY A 371 -9.99 -3.57 3.31
CA GLY A 371 -8.53 -3.66 3.35
C GLY A 371 -7.88 -2.33 3.71
N ARG A 372 -8.30 -1.24 3.05
CA ARG A 372 -7.85 0.13 3.35
C ARG A 372 -8.16 0.53 4.79
N LEU A 373 -9.38 0.26 5.26
CA LEU A 373 -9.79 0.56 6.63
C LEU A 373 -8.95 -0.21 7.65
N LEU A 374 -8.73 -1.52 7.41
CA LEU A 374 -7.86 -2.33 8.27
C LEU A 374 -6.45 -1.76 8.36
N PHE A 375 -5.85 -1.35 7.23
CA PHE A 375 -4.53 -0.73 7.24
C PHE A 375 -4.51 0.57 8.05
N CYS A 376 -5.52 1.43 7.90
CA CYS A 376 -5.64 2.68 8.66
C CYS A 376 -5.82 2.44 10.17
N GLU A 377 -6.65 1.47 10.56
CA GLU A 377 -6.84 1.12 11.97
C GLU A 377 -5.59 0.48 12.58
N MET A 378 -4.84 -0.32 11.81
CA MET A 378 -3.54 -0.84 12.23
C MET A 378 -2.52 0.27 12.46
N VAL A 379 -2.53 1.33 11.65
CA VAL A 379 -1.71 2.53 11.88
C VAL A 379 -2.05 3.18 13.22
N LYS A 380 -3.33 3.48 13.46
CA LYS A 380 -3.79 4.10 14.73
C LYS A 380 -3.42 3.25 15.95
N LEU A 381 -3.62 1.93 15.86
CA LEU A 381 -3.23 1.00 16.91
C LEU A 381 -1.71 1.05 17.18
N THR A 382 -0.92 1.22 16.13
CA THR A 382 0.54 1.31 16.23
C THR A 382 0.98 2.64 16.85
N GLU A 383 0.26 3.74 16.61
CA GLU A 383 0.52 5.00 17.31
C GLU A 383 0.32 4.86 18.82
N ILE A 384 -0.78 4.21 19.25
CA ILE A 384 -1.02 3.88 20.66
C ILE A 384 0.12 3.00 21.21
N LEU A 385 0.55 1.99 20.45
CA LEU A 385 1.69 1.15 20.83
C LEU A 385 2.97 1.97 20.98
N SER A 386 3.24 2.92 20.08
CA SER A 386 4.42 3.80 20.17
C SER A 386 4.43 4.60 21.47
N GLU A 387 3.29 5.15 21.87
CA GLU A 387 3.15 5.86 23.15
C GLU A 387 3.38 4.93 24.34
N ILE A 388 2.80 3.72 24.34
CA ILE A 388 3.01 2.71 25.37
C ILE A 388 4.51 2.37 25.48
N LEU A 389 5.19 2.11 24.37
CA LEU A 389 6.60 1.76 24.33
C LEU A 389 7.48 2.89 24.91
N SER A 390 7.22 4.14 24.49
CA SER A 390 7.97 5.31 24.96
C SER A 390 7.71 5.64 26.44
N THR A 391 6.52 5.31 26.95
CA THR A 391 6.10 5.63 28.32
C THR A 391 6.60 4.58 29.31
N PHE A 392 6.45 3.29 29.01
CA PHE A 392 6.65 2.21 29.99
C PHE A 392 7.84 1.30 29.68
N TYR A 393 8.27 1.21 28.41
CA TYR A 393 9.24 0.19 27.98
C TYR A 393 10.62 0.77 27.61
N THR A 394 10.86 2.04 27.88
CA THR A 394 12.22 2.60 27.75
C THR A 394 13.11 2.12 28.89
N LEU A 395 14.42 2.00 28.63
CA LEU A 395 15.41 1.63 29.65
C LEU A 395 15.40 2.59 30.86
N ARG A 396 15.07 3.86 30.64
CA ARG A 396 14.91 4.85 31.72
C ARG A 396 13.66 4.57 32.55
N ALA A 397 12.51 4.38 31.91
CA ALA A 397 11.25 4.06 32.59
C ALA A 397 11.35 2.78 33.45
N GLN A 398 12.12 1.79 33.02
CA GLN A 398 12.35 0.56 33.77
C GLN A 398 13.26 0.72 34.99
N ARG A 399 14.27 1.60 34.91
CA ARG A 399 15.22 1.84 36.02
C ARG A 399 14.70 2.82 37.05
N GLU A 400 13.92 3.79 36.60
CA GLU A 400 13.34 4.85 37.42
C GLU A 400 11.81 4.79 37.29
N PRO A 401 11.16 3.72 37.79
CA PRO A 401 9.72 3.62 37.73
C PRO A 401 9.10 4.79 38.50
N VAL A 402 8.17 5.50 37.85
CA VAL A 402 7.47 6.64 38.46
C VAL A 402 6.55 6.12 39.57
N GLY A 403 7.07 6.20 40.80
CA GLY A 403 6.39 5.89 42.05
C GLY A 403 5.69 4.53 42.12
N GLY A 404 4.66 4.45 42.96
CA GLY A 404 3.91 3.23 43.21
C GLY A 404 2.86 2.91 42.14
N LEU A 405 2.21 1.75 42.25
CA LEU A 405 1.18 1.25 41.31
C LEU A 405 0.12 2.31 40.95
N ARG A 406 -0.31 3.14 41.92
CA ARG A 406 -1.32 4.18 41.70
C ARG A 406 -0.88 5.26 40.73
N GLU A 407 0.40 5.63 40.76
CA GLU A 407 0.99 6.64 39.87
C GLU A 407 1.19 6.08 38.47
N GLN A 408 1.63 4.82 38.37
CA GLN A 408 1.72 4.12 37.09
C GLN A 408 0.35 3.98 36.40
N LEU A 409 -0.70 3.65 37.17
CA LEU A 409 -2.07 3.61 36.65
C LEU A 409 -2.57 5.00 36.21
N ALA A 410 -2.13 6.07 36.88
CA ALA A 410 -2.46 7.43 36.47
C ALA A 410 -1.82 7.79 35.13
N ILE A 411 -0.59 7.34 34.88
CA ILE A 411 0.11 7.50 33.59
C ILE A 411 -0.53 6.65 32.49
N ALA A 412 -1.03 5.45 32.82
CA ALA A 412 -1.67 4.57 31.84
C ALA A 412 -3.08 5.03 31.43
N LYS A 413 -3.79 5.76 32.30
CA LYS A 413 -5.21 6.12 32.11
C LYS A 413 -5.51 6.87 30.80
N PRO A 414 -4.71 7.87 30.37
CA PRO A 414 -4.94 8.54 29.08
C PRO A 414 -4.85 7.58 27.88
N LEU A 415 -3.96 6.59 27.94
CA LEU A 415 -3.76 5.61 26.87
C LEU A 415 -4.92 4.60 26.81
N GLN A 416 -5.62 4.36 27.92
CA GLN A 416 -6.77 3.44 27.97
C GLN A 416 -8.06 4.04 27.36
N ILE A 417 -8.14 5.35 27.19
CA ILE A 417 -9.36 6.07 26.81
C ILE A 417 -9.39 6.40 25.30
N ARG A 418 -8.26 6.22 24.60
CA ARG A 418 -8.18 6.30 23.13
C ARG A 418 -8.68 5.00 22.51
#